data_AF-G5A2K5-F1
#
_entry.id   AF-G5A2K5-F1
#
_cell.length_a   1.000
_cell.length_b   1.000
_cell.length_c   1.000
_cell.angle_alpha   90.00
_cell.angle_beta   90.00
_cell.angle_gamma   90.00
#
_symmetry.space_group_name_H-M   'P 1'
#
loop_
_entity.id
_entity.type
_entity.pdbx_description
1 polymer ?
#
loop_
_entity_poly.entity_id
_entity_poly.type
_entity_poly.pdbx_seq_one_letter_code
_entity_poly.pdbx_strand_id
1 'polypeptide(L)'
;MGCRIIAELDSNQLIEEVLLDTPRANKLIQSMPYLVPFPDRVKLFQRLIKADKEIHQSESCSVYRIRIHRGAILEDGLRKLNSIRTSLKKRINVVFVNATGREEVGIDAGGLFKEFWLDLSTLAFDLQYGLFLTTHDQLLYPNPNSASGHFSRESDHLTMFQFVGRILGKALYEGIVVQPKFAHFFLSKLLHSFNQLNELPSLDPEIYKNLMFLKSYEGGVEDLGLTHTVVQDVFGEQKEVEIIPGGGNVPVTNRNKTRYIHLVANYYLNTQIREQCAAFRLGLSDLIDPRWLQMFNEPELQVLISGKSGKIDVDDLKANARYAGGYYALDKRVAWLWQALASFTPSEQAAFLRFTTSCQRAPSLGFASLTPQFCVQKIPIRSDDELLPSSSTCFNTLKLPTYSSYKVLRAKLLTSISSGAGFEIT
;
A
#
# COMPACT_ATOMS: atom_id res chain seq x y z
N MET A 1 -40.96 -15.20 -15.85
CA MET A 1 -39.72 -14.38 -15.97
C MET A 1 -38.55 -15.32 -15.77
N GLY A 2 -37.90 -15.73 -16.87
CA GLY A 2 -36.82 -16.72 -16.83
C GLY A 2 -35.58 -16.15 -16.13
N CYS A 3 -35.11 -16.87 -15.12
CA CYS A 3 -33.79 -16.64 -14.53
C CYS A 3 -32.76 -16.88 -15.65
N ARG A 4 -32.26 -15.79 -16.26
CA ARG A 4 -31.09 -15.85 -17.13
C ARG A 4 -29.90 -16.13 -16.23
N ILE A 5 -29.60 -17.41 -16.04
CA ILE A 5 -28.28 -17.85 -15.59
C ILE A 5 -27.31 -17.23 -16.60
N ILE A 6 -26.47 -16.32 -16.13
CA ILE A 6 -25.43 -15.71 -16.95
C ILE A 6 -24.56 -16.86 -17.42
N ALA A 7 -24.67 -17.23 -18.70
CA ALA A 7 -23.75 -18.16 -19.35
C ALA A 7 -22.33 -17.68 -19.05
N GLU A 8 -21.42 -18.62 -18.71
CA GLU A 8 -20.05 -18.39 -18.25
C GLU A 8 -19.52 -17.03 -18.69
N LEU A 9 -19.46 -16.09 -17.73
CA LEU A 9 -19.07 -14.73 -18.01
C LEU A 9 -17.59 -14.75 -18.44
N ASP A 10 -17.32 -14.66 -19.74
CA ASP A 10 -15.95 -14.55 -20.24
C ASP A 10 -15.35 -13.24 -19.72
N SER A 11 -14.40 -13.38 -18.81
CA SER A 11 -13.77 -12.25 -18.14
C SER A 11 -12.97 -11.40 -19.13
N ASN A 12 -12.43 -11.97 -20.22
CA ASN A 12 -11.72 -11.19 -21.22
C ASN A 12 -12.67 -10.32 -22.05
N GLN A 13 -13.81 -10.88 -22.47
CA GLN A 13 -14.85 -10.13 -23.18
C GLN A 13 -15.41 -9.02 -22.29
N LEU A 14 -15.68 -9.31 -21.02
CA LEU A 14 -16.16 -8.28 -20.08
C LEU A 14 -15.15 -7.13 -19.93
N ILE A 15 -13.85 -7.44 -19.85
CA ILE A 15 -12.81 -6.41 -19.76
C ILE A 15 -12.84 -5.50 -20.99
N GLU A 16 -12.98 -6.06 -22.19
CA GLU A 16 -13.10 -5.26 -23.42
C GLU A 16 -14.37 -4.41 -23.45
N GLU A 17 -15.51 -4.98 -23.03
CA GLU A 17 -16.77 -4.26 -22.94
C GLU A 17 -16.73 -3.10 -21.93
N VAL A 18 -15.98 -3.22 -20.83
CA VAL A 18 -15.76 -2.12 -19.87
C VAL A 18 -14.85 -1.04 -20.48
N LEU A 19 -13.79 -1.43 -21.18
CA LEU A 19 -12.89 -0.48 -21.84
C LEU A 19 -13.57 0.30 -22.98
N LEU A 20 -14.57 -0.31 -23.64
CA LEU A 20 -15.43 0.32 -24.63
C LEU A 20 -16.58 1.13 -24.01
N ASP A 21 -16.57 1.30 -22.68
CA ASP A 21 -17.52 2.09 -21.90
C ASP A 21 -18.98 1.64 -22.06
N THR A 22 -19.20 0.34 -22.29
CA THR A 22 -20.55 -0.19 -22.50
C THR A 22 -21.39 -0.09 -21.21
N PRO A 23 -22.64 0.37 -21.30
CA PRO A 23 -23.47 0.62 -20.11
C PRO A 23 -23.78 -0.66 -19.32
N ARG A 24 -23.85 -1.81 -20.01
CA ARG A 24 -24.09 -3.11 -19.38
C ARG A 24 -22.90 -3.56 -18.53
N ALA A 25 -21.69 -3.55 -19.09
CA ALA A 25 -20.51 -4.05 -18.40
C ALA A 25 -20.11 -3.12 -17.24
N ASN A 26 -20.19 -1.80 -17.44
CA ASN A 26 -19.98 -0.82 -16.39
C ASN A 26 -20.96 -0.99 -15.22
N LYS A 27 -22.25 -1.22 -15.52
CA LYS A 27 -23.26 -1.46 -14.48
C LYS A 27 -23.03 -2.77 -13.74
N LEU A 28 -22.58 -3.82 -14.44
CA LEU A 28 -22.25 -5.11 -13.85
C LEU A 28 -21.08 -4.98 -12.86
N ILE A 29 -19.99 -4.33 -13.28
CA ILE A 29 -18.81 -4.09 -12.42
C ILE A 29 -19.16 -3.19 -11.23
N GLN A 30 -20.00 -2.17 -11.40
CA GLN A 30 -20.41 -1.30 -10.30
C GLN A 30 -21.36 -1.96 -9.30
N SER A 31 -22.25 -2.84 -9.79
CA SER A 31 -23.32 -3.42 -8.94
C SER A 31 -22.93 -4.78 -8.36
N MET A 32 -22.15 -5.57 -9.10
CA MET A 32 -21.80 -6.96 -8.80
C MET A 32 -20.35 -7.28 -9.18
N PRO A 33 -19.34 -6.54 -8.68
CA PRO A 33 -17.94 -6.76 -9.03
C PRO A 33 -17.46 -8.18 -8.68
N TYR A 34 -17.99 -8.76 -7.60
CA TYR A 34 -17.56 -10.06 -7.07
C TYR A 34 -17.99 -11.27 -7.91
N LEU A 35 -18.80 -11.08 -8.96
CA LEU A 35 -19.02 -12.12 -9.96
C LEU A 35 -17.78 -12.36 -10.82
N VAL A 36 -16.88 -11.38 -10.87
CA VAL A 36 -15.61 -11.47 -11.59
C VAL A 36 -14.51 -11.89 -10.61
N PRO A 37 -13.73 -12.93 -10.92
CA PRO A 37 -12.60 -13.36 -10.09
C PRO A 37 -11.63 -12.21 -9.80
N PHE A 38 -11.04 -12.20 -8.61
CA PHE A 38 -10.08 -11.17 -8.20
C PHE A 38 -8.95 -10.95 -9.22
N PRO A 39 -8.28 -11.98 -9.77
CA PRO A 39 -7.22 -11.76 -10.76
C PRO A 39 -7.68 -11.00 -12.00
N ASP A 40 -8.92 -11.24 -12.46
CA ASP A 40 -9.45 -10.58 -13.66
C ASP A 40 -9.87 -9.14 -13.38
N ARG A 41 -10.38 -8.85 -12.17
CA ARG A 41 -10.58 -7.47 -11.72
C ARG A 41 -9.28 -6.69 -11.59
N VAL A 42 -8.18 -7.32 -11.16
CA VAL A 42 -6.87 -6.68 -11.14
C VAL A 42 -6.35 -6.43 -12.57
N LYS A 43 -6.54 -7.36 -13.50
CA LYS A 43 -6.22 -7.13 -14.93
C LYS A 43 -7.02 -5.96 -15.49
N LEU A 44 -8.32 -5.88 -15.19
CA LEU A 44 -9.18 -4.76 -15.58
C LEU A 44 -8.64 -3.43 -15.04
N PHE A 45 -8.34 -3.38 -13.74
CA PHE A 45 -7.75 -2.21 -13.10
C PHE A 45 -6.45 -1.76 -13.77
N GLN A 46 -5.54 -2.69 -14.07
CA GLN A 46 -4.30 -2.39 -14.77
C GLN A 46 -4.53 -1.87 -16.20
N ARG A 47 -5.51 -2.41 -16.93
CA ARG A 47 -5.85 -1.92 -18.27
C ARG A 47 -6.48 -0.52 -18.23
N LEU A 48 -7.34 -0.23 -17.27
CA LEU A 48 -7.90 1.11 -17.05
C LEU A 48 -6.81 2.14 -16.77
N ILE A 49 -5.86 1.80 -15.89
CA ILE A 49 -4.68 2.62 -15.63
C ILE A 49 -3.84 2.79 -16.90
N LYS A 50 -3.61 1.72 -17.67
CA LYS A 50 -2.81 1.78 -18.89
C LYS A 50 -3.44 2.73 -19.92
N ALA A 51 -4.76 2.66 -20.13
CA ALA A 51 -5.49 3.56 -21.01
C ALA A 51 -5.36 5.02 -20.55
N ASP A 52 -5.47 5.28 -19.23
CA ASP A 52 -5.28 6.63 -18.67
C ASP A 52 -3.83 7.12 -18.82
N LYS A 53 -2.84 6.22 -18.69
CA LYS A 53 -1.42 6.51 -18.93
C LYS A 53 -1.12 6.83 -20.38
N GLU A 54 -1.76 6.17 -21.34
CA GLU A 54 -1.57 6.47 -22.77
C GLU A 54 -1.98 7.92 -23.10
N ILE A 55 -2.96 8.47 -22.37
CA ILE A 55 -3.39 9.87 -22.49
C ILE A 55 -2.38 10.82 -21.82
N HIS A 56 -1.82 10.46 -20.66
CA HIS A 56 -1.04 11.39 -19.81
C HIS A 56 0.48 11.20 -19.87
N GLN A 57 0.96 10.11 -20.46
CA GLN A 57 2.37 9.68 -20.52
C GLN A 57 2.80 9.25 -21.93
N SER A 58 2.08 9.69 -22.97
CA SER A 58 2.50 9.53 -24.36
C SER A 58 3.86 10.17 -24.63
N GLU A 59 4.55 9.77 -25.70
CA GLU A 59 5.86 10.34 -26.07
C GLU A 59 5.83 11.86 -26.32
N SER A 60 4.64 12.41 -26.62
CA SER A 60 4.42 13.85 -26.76
C SER A 60 4.21 14.59 -25.43
N CYS A 61 3.99 13.89 -24.32
CA CYS A 61 3.79 14.50 -23.01
C CYS A 61 5.13 14.92 -22.37
N SER A 62 5.14 16.13 -21.80
CA SER A 62 6.30 16.63 -21.06
C SER A 62 6.56 15.82 -19.79
N VAL A 63 7.83 15.49 -19.57
CA VAL A 63 8.31 14.84 -18.35
C VAL A 63 8.49 15.88 -17.25
N TYR A 64 7.98 15.60 -16.06
CA TYR A 64 8.12 16.49 -14.91
C TYR A 64 9.38 16.14 -14.12
N ARG A 65 10.41 16.98 -14.19
CA ARG A 65 11.69 16.75 -13.51
C ARG A 65 11.65 17.31 -12.08
N ILE A 66 11.87 16.46 -11.09
CA ILE A 66 12.01 16.85 -9.68
C ILE A 66 13.44 16.62 -9.19
N ARG A 67 13.95 17.59 -8.44
CA ARG A 67 15.23 17.47 -7.72
C ARG A 67 14.94 17.07 -6.28
N ILE A 68 15.59 16.06 -5.71
CA ILE A 68 15.31 15.61 -4.34
C ILE A 68 16.62 15.49 -3.57
N HIS A 69 16.70 16.11 -2.39
CA HIS A 69 17.84 15.89 -1.50
C HIS A 69 17.61 14.63 -0.68
N ARG A 70 18.60 13.73 -0.64
CA ARG A 70 18.50 12.47 0.15
C ARG A 70 18.24 12.71 1.64
N GLY A 71 18.71 13.84 2.18
CA GLY A 71 18.47 14.23 3.58
C GLY A 71 17.10 14.88 3.85
N ALA A 72 16.32 15.21 2.81
CA ALA A 72 15.06 15.95 2.94
C ALA A 72 13.97 15.41 1.99
N ILE A 73 13.91 14.08 1.81
CA ILE A 73 13.02 13.39 0.86
C ILE A 73 11.56 13.77 1.09
N LEU A 74 11.09 13.77 2.35
CA LEU A 74 9.69 14.06 2.68
C LEU A 74 9.33 15.52 2.41
N GLU A 75 10.16 16.47 2.85
CA GLU A 75 9.88 17.91 2.69
C GLU A 75 9.93 18.34 1.22
N ASP A 76 10.95 17.91 0.49
CA ASP A 76 11.07 18.20 -0.93
C ASP A 76 9.96 17.51 -1.73
N GLY A 77 9.61 16.27 -1.36
CA GLY A 77 8.48 15.53 -1.90
C GLY A 77 7.18 16.29 -1.69
N LEU A 78 6.87 16.70 -0.46
CA LEU A 78 5.67 17.45 -0.12
C LEU A 78 5.57 18.74 -0.93
N ARG A 79 6.64 19.56 -0.94
CA ARG A 79 6.66 20.86 -1.60
C ARG A 79 6.44 20.73 -3.11
N LYS A 80 7.14 19.78 -3.75
CA LYS A 80 7.11 19.63 -5.21
C LYS A 80 5.89 18.87 -5.68
N LEU A 81 5.52 17.78 -5.02
CA LEU A 81 4.38 16.96 -5.47
C LEU A 81 3.04 17.64 -5.20
N ASN A 82 2.90 18.41 -4.10
CA ASN A 82 1.67 19.18 -3.87
C ASN A 82 1.47 20.36 -4.83
N SER A 83 2.54 20.90 -5.44
CA SER A 83 2.38 21.91 -6.50
C SER A 83 1.91 21.30 -7.82
N ILE A 84 2.17 20.01 -8.04
CA ILE A 84 1.91 19.32 -9.31
C ILE A 84 0.44 18.86 -9.41
N ARG A 85 -0.20 18.50 -8.29
CA ARG A 85 -1.60 18.01 -8.19
C ARG A 85 -1.99 17.07 -9.35
N THR A 86 -2.77 17.54 -10.32
CA THR A 86 -3.28 16.75 -11.46
C THR A 86 -2.20 16.32 -12.45
N SER A 87 -1.08 17.03 -12.52
CA SER A 87 0.06 16.64 -13.36
C SER A 87 0.86 15.46 -12.78
N LEU A 88 0.49 14.93 -11.60
CA LEU A 88 1.15 13.77 -11.00
C LEU A 88 0.93 12.49 -11.83
N LYS A 89 -0.07 12.47 -12.73
CA LYS A 89 -0.27 11.39 -13.69
C LYS A 89 0.83 11.32 -14.76
N LYS A 90 1.53 12.44 -15.02
CA LYS A 90 2.64 12.49 -15.98
C LYS A 90 3.84 11.68 -15.48
N ARG A 91 4.78 11.41 -16.39
CA ARG A 91 6.08 10.81 -16.03
C ARG A 91 6.86 11.79 -15.16
N ILE A 92 7.32 11.30 -14.01
CA ILE A 92 8.16 12.05 -13.09
C ILE A 92 9.58 11.52 -13.23
N ASN A 93 10.52 12.41 -13.52
CA ASN A 93 11.94 12.09 -13.56
C ASN A 93 12.59 12.63 -12.28
N VAL A 94 13.19 11.74 -11.50
CA VAL A 94 13.80 12.08 -10.22
C VAL A 94 15.31 12.25 -10.38
N VAL A 95 15.81 13.40 -9.94
CA VAL A 95 17.24 13.69 -9.84
C VAL A 95 17.62 13.88 -8.39
N PHE A 96 18.42 12.96 -7.86
CA PHE A 96 18.96 13.10 -6.51
C PHE A 96 20.06 14.14 -6.46
N VAL A 97 20.06 14.92 -5.39
CA VAL A 97 21.06 15.95 -5.12
C VAL A 97 21.79 15.57 -3.83
N ASN A 98 23.11 15.54 -3.90
CA ASN A 98 23.94 15.21 -2.75
C ASN A 98 24.05 16.38 -1.76
N ALA A 99 24.69 16.15 -0.60
CA ALA A 99 24.88 17.18 0.43
C ALA A 99 25.64 18.43 -0.04
N THR A 100 26.38 18.33 -1.15
CA THR A 100 27.11 19.46 -1.76
C THR A 100 26.30 20.20 -2.83
N GLY A 101 25.02 19.86 -3.02
CA GLY A 101 24.14 20.50 -4.00
C GLY A 101 24.35 20.05 -5.45
N ARG A 102 25.17 19.02 -5.69
CA ARG A 102 25.45 18.50 -7.04
C ARG A 102 24.49 17.36 -7.38
N GLU A 103 24.05 17.34 -8.63
CA GLU A 103 23.19 16.27 -9.16
C GLU A 103 23.99 14.95 -9.18
N GLU A 104 23.40 13.89 -8.62
CA GLU A 104 23.95 12.54 -8.70
C GLU A 104 23.88 12.04 -10.15
N VAL A 105 24.94 11.35 -10.60
CA VAL A 105 25.00 10.79 -11.95
C VAL A 105 24.08 9.57 -12.01
N GLY A 106 22.94 9.70 -12.68
CA GLY A 106 22.01 8.60 -12.89
C GLY A 106 21.02 8.90 -14.01
N ILE A 107 20.80 7.93 -14.88
CA ILE A 107 19.76 8.00 -15.92
C ILE A 107 18.49 7.39 -15.32
N ASP A 108 17.45 8.20 -15.11
CA ASP A 108 16.17 7.70 -14.62
C ASP A 108 15.38 7.00 -15.73
N ALA A 109 15.68 5.71 -15.94
CA ALA A 109 14.85 4.80 -16.73
C ALA A 109 13.70 4.18 -15.88
N GLY A 110 13.24 4.89 -14.84
CA GLY A 110 12.21 4.44 -13.87
C GLY A 110 12.78 3.93 -12.54
N GLY A 111 14.09 3.72 -12.48
CA GLY A 111 14.78 3.21 -11.30
C GLY A 111 14.86 4.21 -10.14
N LEU A 112 15.32 5.42 -10.42
CA LEU A 112 15.47 6.48 -9.42
C LEU A 112 14.10 6.94 -8.93
N PHE A 113 13.11 6.98 -9.83
CA PHE A 113 11.72 7.21 -9.45
C PHE A 113 11.21 6.16 -8.47
N LYS A 114 11.41 4.86 -8.74
CA LYS A 114 10.95 3.78 -7.87
C LYS A 114 11.64 3.81 -6.50
N GLU A 115 12.95 4.05 -6.46
CA GLU A 115 13.70 4.23 -5.21
C GLU A 115 13.11 5.38 -4.39
N PHE A 116 13.02 6.58 -4.99
CA PHE A 116 12.44 7.75 -4.35
C PHE A 116 11.03 7.48 -3.82
N TRP A 117 10.18 6.80 -4.60
CA TRP A 117 8.79 6.57 -4.21
C TRP A 117 8.67 5.60 -3.02
N LEU A 118 9.55 4.59 -2.95
CA LEU A 118 9.56 3.64 -1.85
C LEU A 118 10.09 4.28 -0.55
N ASP A 119 11.15 5.10 -0.65
CA ASP A 119 11.69 5.83 0.50
C ASP A 119 10.69 6.88 0.98
N LEU A 120 10.11 7.65 0.06
CA LEU A 120 9.07 8.63 0.36
C LEU A 120 7.85 7.96 1.00
N SER A 121 7.40 6.83 0.46
CA SER A 121 6.28 6.09 1.05
C SER A 121 6.63 5.58 2.45
N THR A 122 7.86 5.13 2.69
CA THR A 122 8.27 4.65 4.02
C THR A 122 8.23 5.80 5.04
N LEU A 123 8.76 6.97 4.68
CA LEU A 123 8.72 8.17 5.52
C LEU A 123 7.29 8.70 5.72
N ALA A 124 6.46 8.70 4.68
CA ALA A 124 5.10 9.24 4.73
C ALA A 124 4.16 8.44 5.65
N PHE A 125 4.42 7.15 5.86
CA PHE A 125 3.66 6.29 6.77
C PHE A 125 4.38 6.03 8.10
N ASP A 126 5.45 6.77 8.38
CA ASP A 126 6.16 6.66 9.66
C ASP A 126 5.30 7.22 10.80
N LEU A 127 5.22 6.47 11.89
CA LEU A 127 4.47 6.81 13.10
C LEU A 127 5.04 8.04 13.80
N GLN A 128 6.33 8.34 13.60
CA GLN A 128 6.99 9.51 14.20
C GLN A 128 6.38 10.85 13.77
N TYR A 129 5.71 10.90 12.62
CA TYR A 129 5.02 12.11 12.16
C TYR A 129 3.62 12.30 12.81
N GLY A 130 3.16 11.33 13.61
CA GLY A 130 1.89 11.42 14.33
C GLY A 130 0.63 11.41 13.46
N LEU A 131 0.75 11.09 12.16
CA LEU A 131 -0.38 10.99 11.23
C LEU A 131 -1.15 9.68 11.38
N PHE A 132 -0.45 8.59 11.67
CA PHE A 132 -1.05 7.27 11.80
C PHE A 132 -0.78 6.70 13.18
N LEU A 133 -1.69 5.85 13.64
CA LEU A 133 -1.55 4.98 14.80
C LEU A 133 -1.62 3.54 14.33
N THR A 134 -1.24 2.62 15.22
CA THR A 134 -1.32 1.18 14.98
C THR A 134 -2.37 0.54 15.88
N THR A 135 -3.12 -0.41 15.33
CA THR A 135 -3.93 -1.33 16.13
C THR A 135 -3.02 -2.34 16.86
N HIS A 136 -3.61 -3.17 17.74
CA HIS A 136 -2.90 -4.30 18.36
C HIS A 136 -2.13 -5.16 17.34
N ASP A 137 -2.70 -5.35 16.14
CA ASP A 137 -2.12 -6.16 15.07
C ASP A 137 -1.13 -5.38 14.18
N GLN A 138 -0.66 -4.21 14.62
CA GLN A 138 0.27 -3.34 13.90
C GLN A 138 -0.27 -2.85 12.55
N LEU A 139 -1.60 -2.67 12.45
CA LEU A 139 -2.26 -2.14 11.26
C LEU A 139 -2.47 -0.63 11.40
N LEU A 140 -2.14 0.12 10.36
CA LEU A 140 -2.19 1.58 10.34
C LEU A 140 -3.62 2.10 10.18
N TYR A 141 -3.95 3.13 10.94
CA TYR A 141 -5.14 3.95 10.75
C TYR A 141 -4.88 5.42 11.09
N PRO A 142 -5.66 6.38 10.55
CA PRO A 142 -5.43 7.80 10.81
C PRO A 142 -5.53 8.12 12.30
N ASN A 143 -4.56 8.88 12.82
CA ASN A 143 -4.57 9.37 14.18
C ASN A 143 -5.70 10.41 14.35
N PRO A 144 -6.70 10.17 15.20
CA PRO A 144 -7.77 11.15 15.48
C PRO A 144 -7.20 12.48 16.03
N ASN A 145 -6.09 12.42 16.74
CA ASN A 145 -5.45 13.56 17.41
C ASN A 145 -4.32 14.19 16.58
N SER A 146 -4.27 13.91 15.27
CA SER A 146 -3.21 14.40 14.37
C SER A 146 -3.07 15.93 14.34
N ALA A 147 -4.12 16.67 14.70
CA ALA A 147 -4.12 18.13 14.73
C ALA A 147 -3.26 18.73 15.87
N SER A 148 -3.05 17.97 16.95
CA SER A 148 -2.57 18.51 18.24
C SER A 148 -1.12 18.18 18.58
N GLY A 149 -0.40 17.43 17.72
CA GLY A 149 0.96 16.96 18.00
C GLY A 149 2.08 17.82 17.40
N HIS A 150 2.27 17.74 16.08
CA HIS A 150 3.48 18.23 15.39
C HIS A 150 3.25 19.40 14.44
N PHE A 151 2.00 19.83 14.27
CA PHE A 151 1.64 20.82 13.25
C PHE A 151 1.34 22.17 13.89
N SER A 152 2.02 23.21 13.39
CA SER A 152 1.83 24.59 13.88
C SER A 152 0.44 25.15 13.53
N ARG A 153 -0.23 24.59 12.51
CA ARG A 153 -1.61 24.93 12.13
C ARG A 153 -2.46 23.68 12.04
N GLU A 154 -3.71 23.80 12.49
CA GLU A 154 -4.75 22.77 12.40
C GLU A 154 -5.00 22.29 10.95
N SER A 155 -4.69 23.10 9.94
CA SER A 155 -4.84 22.71 8.52
C SER A 155 -3.68 21.87 7.97
N ASP A 156 -2.51 21.86 8.62
CA ASP A 156 -1.30 21.31 8.02
C ASP A 156 -1.30 19.78 8.05
N HIS A 157 -1.88 19.16 9.08
CA HIS A 157 -2.04 17.71 9.12
C HIS A 157 -2.98 17.20 8.01
N LEU A 158 -4.05 17.93 7.69
CA LEU A 158 -4.98 17.57 6.60
C LEU A 158 -4.28 17.66 5.24
N THR A 159 -3.45 18.68 5.04
CA THR A 159 -2.61 18.82 3.84
C THR A 159 -1.65 17.64 3.72
N MET A 160 -1.10 17.18 4.85
CA MET A 160 -0.25 16.00 4.90
C MET A 160 -1.04 14.73 4.57
N PHE A 161 -2.24 14.50 5.14
CA PHE A 161 -3.09 13.36 4.75
C PHE A 161 -3.41 13.36 3.26
N GLN A 162 -3.72 14.52 2.68
CA GLN A 162 -3.93 14.63 1.24
C GLN A 162 -2.66 14.26 0.46
N PHE A 163 -1.49 14.68 0.93
CA PHE A 163 -0.22 14.30 0.31
C PHE A 163 0.05 12.79 0.41
N VAL A 164 -0.15 12.17 1.57
CA VAL A 164 -0.01 10.72 1.73
C VAL A 164 -0.99 9.97 0.82
N GLY A 165 -2.22 10.46 0.69
CA GLY A 165 -3.20 9.94 -0.27
C GLY A 165 -2.70 9.98 -1.71
N ARG A 166 -2.03 11.06 -2.12
CA ARG A 166 -1.40 11.18 -3.46
C ARG A 166 -0.22 10.21 -3.63
N ILE A 167 0.61 10.02 -2.60
CA ILE A 167 1.71 9.05 -2.64
C ILE A 167 1.17 7.65 -2.90
N LEU A 168 0.13 7.26 -2.15
CA LEU A 168 -0.52 5.96 -2.33
C LEU A 168 -1.17 5.85 -3.72
N GLY A 169 -1.89 6.88 -4.16
CA GLY A 169 -2.54 6.91 -5.47
C GLY A 169 -1.56 6.79 -6.62
N LYS A 170 -0.42 7.49 -6.55
CA LYS A 170 0.64 7.38 -7.55
C LYS A 170 1.33 6.03 -7.49
N ALA A 171 1.50 5.43 -6.32
CA ALA A 171 2.04 4.07 -6.20
C ALA A 171 1.13 3.05 -6.89
N LEU A 172 -0.18 3.12 -6.65
CA LEU A 172 -1.18 2.29 -7.34
C LEU A 172 -1.18 2.55 -8.85
N TYR A 173 -1.10 3.82 -9.27
CA TYR A 173 -1.06 4.20 -10.68
C TYR A 173 0.18 3.66 -11.38
N GLU A 174 1.34 3.68 -10.73
CA GLU A 174 2.58 3.14 -11.29
C GLU A 174 2.76 1.63 -11.11
N GLY A 175 1.85 0.96 -10.41
CA GLY A 175 1.96 -0.47 -10.09
C GLY A 175 3.10 -0.77 -9.11
N ILE A 176 3.47 0.22 -8.28
CA ILE A 176 4.49 0.09 -7.24
C ILE A 176 3.81 -0.39 -5.96
N VAL A 177 4.28 -1.52 -5.45
CA VAL A 177 3.82 -2.07 -4.18
C VAL A 177 4.53 -1.35 -3.02
N VAL A 178 3.73 -0.78 -2.11
CA VAL A 178 4.22 -0.06 -0.92
C VAL A 178 4.13 -0.92 0.34
N GLN A 179 4.79 -0.50 1.42
CA GLN A 179 4.84 -1.28 2.67
C GLN A 179 3.64 -1.17 3.63
N PRO A 180 2.85 -0.07 3.72
CA PRO A 180 1.86 0.08 4.79
C PRO A 180 0.77 -0.99 4.74
N LYS A 181 0.46 -1.54 5.92
CA LYS A 181 -0.72 -2.36 6.16
C LYS A 181 -1.74 -1.53 6.90
N PHE A 182 -2.94 -1.44 6.36
CA PHE A 182 -4.01 -0.63 6.91
C PHE A 182 -5.00 -1.49 7.68
N ALA A 183 -5.61 -0.90 8.70
CA ALA A 183 -6.70 -1.53 9.42
C ALA A 183 -7.92 -1.73 8.50
N HIS A 184 -8.67 -2.81 8.73
CA HIS A 184 -9.78 -3.19 7.87
C HIS A 184 -10.85 -2.09 7.78
N PHE A 185 -11.27 -1.54 8.94
CA PHE A 185 -12.22 -0.41 8.95
C PHE A 185 -11.71 0.80 8.17
N PHE A 186 -10.40 1.07 8.15
CA PHE A 186 -9.86 2.22 7.41
C PHE A 186 -9.98 1.98 5.89
N LEU A 187 -9.68 0.78 5.42
CA LEU A 187 -9.88 0.42 4.01
C LEU A 187 -11.36 0.44 3.61
N SER A 188 -12.26 -0.07 4.47
CA SER A 188 -13.71 0.04 4.26
C SER A 188 -14.14 1.51 4.18
N LYS A 189 -13.57 2.35 5.05
CA LYS A 189 -13.82 3.79 5.02
C LYS A 189 -13.37 4.41 3.71
N LEU A 190 -12.24 4.00 3.13
CA LEU A 190 -11.77 4.49 1.84
C LEU A 190 -12.74 4.12 0.69
N LEU A 191 -13.27 2.90 0.70
CA LEU A 191 -14.18 2.37 -0.34
C LEU A 191 -15.62 2.90 -0.21
N HIS A 192 -16.18 2.91 1.00
CA HIS A 192 -17.62 3.06 1.24
C HIS A 192 -18.00 4.32 2.02
N SER A 193 -17.05 5.12 2.50
CA SER A 193 -17.27 6.35 3.30
C SER A 193 -17.94 6.17 4.66
N PHE A 194 -18.48 4.99 4.98
CA PHE A 194 -19.18 4.73 6.21
C PHE A 194 -18.95 3.30 6.68
N ASN A 195 -18.65 3.15 7.96
CA ASN A 195 -18.44 1.85 8.61
C ASN A 195 -19.57 1.57 9.61
N GLN A 196 -19.91 0.30 9.74
CA GLN A 196 -20.93 -0.19 10.68
C GLN A 196 -20.29 -0.72 11.98
N LEU A 197 -21.11 -0.99 13.00
CA LEU A 197 -20.70 -1.55 14.29
C LEU A 197 -19.83 -2.83 14.14
N ASN A 198 -20.10 -3.65 13.13
CA ASN A 198 -19.39 -4.91 12.88
C ASN A 198 -17.91 -4.70 12.52
N GLU A 199 -17.53 -3.49 12.10
CA GLU A 199 -16.15 -3.11 11.76
C GLU A 199 -15.33 -2.71 13.00
N LEU A 200 -16.00 -2.40 14.12
CA LEU A 200 -15.37 -1.92 15.34
C LEU A 200 -14.30 -2.86 15.92
N PRO A 201 -14.45 -4.21 15.88
CA PRO A 201 -13.38 -5.12 16.31
C PRO A 201 -12.07 -4.92 15.57
N SER A 202 -12.10 -4.43 14.33
CA SER A 202 -10.87 -4.19 13.56
C SER A 202 -10.13 -2.92 13.97
N LEU A 203 -10.80 -2.01 14.69
CA LEU A 203 -10.18 -0.88 15.37
C LEU A 203 -9.77 -1.29 16.79
N ASP A 204 -10.76 -1.73 17.57
CA ASP A 204 -10.61 -2.06 18.98
C ASP A 204 -11.58 -3.19 19.39
N PRO A 205 -11.08 -4.43 19.57
CA PRO A 205 -11.87 -5.57 20.03
C PRO A 205 -12.47 -5.39 21.43
N GLU A 206 -11.81 -4.63 22.31
CA GLU A 206 -12.23 -4.45 23.69
C GLU A 206 -13.45 -3.51 23.77
N ILE A 207 -13.41 -2.39 23.03
CA ILE A 207 -14.57 -1.49 22.92
C ILE A 207 -15.76 -2.27 22.35
N TYR A 208 -15.57 -3.07 21.31
CA TYR A 208 -16.65 -3.89 20.76
C TYR A 208 -17.22 -4.87 21.79
N LYS A 209 -16.37 -5.57 22.54
CA LYS A 209 -16.79 -6.49 23.59
C LYS A 209 -17.61 -5.77 24.67
N ASN A 210 -17.20 -4.58 25.09
CA ASN A 210 -17.89 -3.77 26.09
C ASN A 210 -19.27 -3.31 25.59
N LEU A 211 -19.38 -2.88 24.33
CA LEU A 211 -20.66 -2.50 23.73
C LEU A 211 -21.60 -3.71 23.54
N MET A 212 -21.06 -4.86 23.18
CA MET A 212 -21.84 -6.10 23.07
C MET A 212 -22.31 -6.62 24.43
N PHE A 213 -21.49 -6.45 25.48
CA PHE A 213 -21.89 -6.72 26.85
C PHE A 213 -23.07 -5.81 27.27
N LEU A 214 -22.98 -4.51 26.98
CA LEU A 214 -24.07 -3.55 27.25
C LEU A 214 -25.38 -3.94 26.53
N LYS A 215 -25.27 -4.51 25.33
CA LYS A 215 -26.43 -5.01 24.57
C LYS A 215 -27.10 -6.19 25.27
N SER A 216 -26.32 -7.15 25.77
CA SER A 216 -26.80 -8.35 26.48
C SER A 216 -27.09 -8.14 27.96
N TYR A 217 -26.80 -6.97 28.52
CA TYR A 217 -27.02 -6.69 29.93
C TYR A 217 -28.52 -6.67 30.24
N GLU A 218 -28.94 -7.53 31.17
CA GLU A 218 -30.34 -7.69 31.59
C GLU A 218 -30.72 -6.77 32.76
N GLY A 219 -29.74 -6.20 33.47
CA GLY A 219 -29.97 -5.26 34.57
C GLY A 219 -30.38 -3.85 34.11
N GLY A 220 -30.57 -2.96 35.08
CA GLY A 220 -30.75 -1.53 34.82
C GLY A 220 -29.45 -0.95 34.26
N VAL A 221 -29.41 -0.57 32.98
CA VAL A 221 -28.24 0.10 32.40
C VAL A 221 -28.00 1.45 33.06
N GLU A 222 -29.05 2.03 33.64
CA GLU A 222 -29.04 3.23 34.45
C GLU A 222 -28.06 3.13 35.64
N ASP A 223 -27.85 1.93 36.19
CA ASP A 223 -26.94 1.68 37.31
C ASP A 223 -25.46 1.89 36.94
N LEU A 224 -25.13 1.85 35.65
CA LEU A 224 -23.77 2.05 35.14
C LEU A 224 -23.38 3.54 35.06
N GLY A 225 -24.33 4.46 35.26
CA GLY A 225 -24.06 5.91 35.24
C GLY A 225 -23.55 6.45 33.90
N LEU A 226 -23.80 5.72 32.80
CA LEU A 226 -23.33 6.11 31.47
C LEU A 226 -24.14 7.30 30.94
N THR A 227 -23.44 8.25 30.32
CA THR A 227 -24.02 9.38 29.59
C THR A 227 -23.68 9.25 28.10
N HIS A 228 -24.23 10.10 27.25
CA HIS A 228 -23.88 10.11 25.82
C HIS A 228 -22.57 10.89 25.59
N THR A 229 -21.51 10.44 26.24
CA THR A 229 -20.15 10.93 26.11
C THR A 229 -19.19 9.76 25.92
N VAL A 230 -18.00 10.07 25.41
CA VAL A 230 -16.88 9.15 25.31
C VAL A 230 -15.63 9.84 25.82
N VAL A 231 -14.76 9.08 26.48
CA VAL A 231 -13.48 9.60 26.96
C VAL A 231 -12.42 9.36 25.88
N GLN A 232 -11.74 10.44 25.49
CA GLN A 232 -10.62 10.41 24.57
C GLN A 232 -9.33 10.71 25.34
N ASP A 233 -8.33 9.84 25.20
CA ASP A 233 -6.98 10.13 25.68
C ASP A 233 -6.27 10.98 24.61
N VAL A 234 -5.90 12.20 24.99
CA VAL A 234 -5.15 13.14 24.16
C VAL A 234 -3.87 13.49 24.90
N PHE A 235 -2.77 12.81 24.56
CA PHE A 235 -1.45 12.99 25.18
C PHE A 235 -1.43 12.81 26.71
N GLY A 236 -2.23 11.88 27.24
CA GLY A 236 -2.33 11.60 28.68
C GLY A 236 -3.38 12.45 29.41
N GLU A 237 -4.02 13.39 28.73
CA GLU A 237 -5.20 14.09 29.25
C GLU A 237 -6.48 13.39 28.79
N GLN A 238 -7.32 13.00 29.75
CA GLN A 238 -8.64 12.45 29.47
C GLN A 238 -9.61 13.58 29.18
N LYS A 239 -10.05 13.68 27.92
CA LYS A 239 -11.06 14.64 27.49
C LYS A 239 -12.39 13.93 27.24
N GLU A 240 -13.43 14.42 27.89
CA GLU A 240 -14.78 13.95 27.65
C GLU A 240 -15.37 14.63 26.40
N VAL A 241 -15.85 13.84 25.46
CA VAL A 241 -16.42 14.30 24.19
C VAL A 241 -17.87 13.86 24.12
N GLU A 242 -18.78 14.82 23.93
CA GLU A 242 -20.20 14.50 23.74
C GLU A 242 -20.44 13.91 22.34
N ILE A 243 -21.06 12.73 22.26
CA ILE A 243 -21.38 12.08 20.97
C ILE A 243 -22.69 12.60 20.36
N ILE A 244 -23.48 13.33 21.16
CA ILE A 244 -24.67 14.08 20.74
C ILE A 244 -24.64 15.46 21.41
N PRO A 245 -25.29 16.49 20.85
CA PRO A 245 -25.37 17.80 21.49
C PRO A 245 -26.01 17.72 22.89
N GLY A 246 -25.31 18.17 23.93
CA GLY A 246 -25.76 18.10 25.33
C GLY A 246 -25.73 16.69 25.91
N GLY A 247 -24.95 15.78 25.31
CA GLY A 247 -24.89 14.36 25.64
C GLY A 247 -24.46 14.06 27.07
N GLY A 248 -23.71 14.97 27.72
CA GLY A 248 -23.34 14.85 29.12
C GLY A 248 -24.55 14.82 30.08
N ASN A 249 -25.67 15.41 29.68
CA ASN A 249 -26.89 15.45 30.49
C ASN A 249 -27.91 14.35 30.12
N VAL A 250 -27.60 13.50 29.13
CA VAL A 250 -28.53 12.47 28.64
C VAL A 250 -28.06 11.10 29.14
N PRO A 251 -28.72 10.52 30.16
CA PRO A 251 -28.35 9.21 30.68
C PRO A 251 -28.68 8.09 29.68
N VAL A 252 -27.85 7.05 29.70
CA VAL A 252 -28.12 5.81 28.97
C VAL A 252 -29.10 4.96 29.78
N THR A 253 -30.20 4.60 29.14
CA THR A 253 -31.31 3.83 29.70
C THR A 253 -31.51 2.57 28.89
N ASN A 254 -32.24 1.58 29.43
CA ASN A 254 -32.59 0.37 28.68
C ASN A 254 -33.35 0.65 27.37
N ARG A 255 -34.05 1.79 27.27
CA ARG A 255 -34.78 2.22 26.06
C ARG A 255 -33.86 2.80 24.98
N ASN A 256 -32.75 3.43 25.37
CA ASN A 256 -31.84 4.10 24.43
C ASN A 256 -30.49 3.38 24.26
N LYS A 257 -30.20 2.31 25.02
CA LYS A 257 -28.91 1.58 24.99
C LYS A 257 -28.48 1.14 23.59
N THR A 258 -29.41 0.67 22.77
CA THR A 258 -29.12 0.27 21.37
C THR A 258 -28.65 1.48 20.55
N ARG A 259 -29.29 2.63 20.72
CA ARG A 259 -28.91 3.88 20.04
C ARG A 259 -27.54 4.35 20.52
N TYR A 260 -27.28 4.30 21.82
CA TYR A 260 -25.96 4.62 22.40
C TYR A 260 -24.85 3.77 21.77
N ILE A 261 -25.02 2.44 21.70
CA ILE A 261 -24.05 1.52 21.07
C ILE A 261 -23.72 1.94 19.63
N HIS A 262 -24.74 2.23 18.82
CA HIS A 262 -24.53 2.66 17.44
C HIS A 262 -23.88 4.04 17.34
N LEU A 263 -24.19 4.97 18.24
CA LEU A 263 -23.58 6.30 18.27
C LEU A 263 -22.11 6.25 18.67
N VAL A 264 -21.75 5.44 19.67
CA VAL A 264 -20.36 5.22 20.09
C VAL A 264 -19.55 4.60 18.95
N ALA A 265 -20.07 3.54 18.32
CA ALA A 265 -19.40 2.92 17.18
C ALA A 265 -19.25 3.90 15.99
N ASN A 266 -20.28 4.71 15.72
CA ASN A 266 -20.21 5.74 14.70
C ASN A 266 -19.17 6.82 15.04
N TYR A 267 -19.06 7.21 16.31
CA TYR A 267 -18.06 8.17 16.73
C TYR A 267 -16.64 7.68 16.42
N TYR A 268 -16.28 6.49 16.90
CA TYR A 268 -14.94 5.92 16.72
C TYR A 268 -14.60 5.60 15.26
N LEU A 269 -15.55 5.05 14.49
CA LEU A 269 -15.27 4.61 13.12
C LEU A 269 -15.47 5.69 12.06
N ASN A 270 -16.33 6.69 12.32
CA ASN A 270 -16.75 7.64 11.31
C ASN A 270 -16.52 9.10 11.67
N THR A 271 -16.73 9.51 12.92
CA THR A 271 -16.69 10.94 13.31
C THR A 271 -15.27 11.41 13.58
N GLN A 272 -14.51 10.71 14.44
CA GLN A 272 -13.22 11.19 14.94
C GLN A 272 -12.11 11.27 13.87
N ILE A 273 -12.20 10.45 12.81
CA ILE A 273 -11.23 10.41 11.70
C ILE A 273 -11.80 10.99 10.39
N ARG A 274 -12.97 11.62 10.44
CA ARG A 274 -13.73 12.02 9.26
C ARG A 274 -12.91 12.91 8.31
N GLU A 275 -12.26 13.92 8.87
CA GLU A 275 -11.54 14.94 8.10
C GLU A 275 -10.24 14.38 7.52
N GLN A 276 -9.52 13.58 8.31
CA GLN A 276 -8.31 12.87 7.90
C GLN A 276 -8.60 11.91 6.75
N CYS A 277 -9.66 11.08 6.87
CA CYS A 277 -10.08 10.17 5.81
C CYS A 277 -10.53 10.91 4.55
N ALA A 278 -11.25 12.03 4.69
CA ALA A 278 -11.69 12.84 3.55
C ALA A 278 -10.50 13.47 2.81
N ALA A 279 -9.54 14.05 3.55
CA ALA A 279 -8.33 14.63 2.97
C ALA A 279 -7.47 13.57 2.26
N PHE A 280 -7.27 12.40 2.90
CA PHE A 280 -6.57 11.27 2.30
C PHE A 280 -7.23 10.79 1.01
N ARG A 281 -8.56 10.62 1.02
CA ARG A 281 -9.31 10.21 -0.17
C ARG A 281 -9.21 11.24 -1.28
N LEU A 282 -9.27 12.52 -0.96
CA LEU A 282 -9.12 13.59 -1.94
C LEU A 282 -7.78 13.46 -2.68
N GLY A 283 -6.69 13.24 -1.93
CA GLY A 283 -5.37 13.00 -2.51
C GLY A 283 -5.27 11.74 -3.36
N LEU A 284 -5.91 10.65 -2.92
CA LEU A 284 -5.99 9.39 -3.67
C LEU A 284 -6.76 9.58 -5.00
N SER A 285 -7.86 10.32 -4.95
CA SER A 285 -8.74 10.58 -6.11
C SER A 285 -8.13 11.48 -7.17
N ASP A 286 -7.07 12.23 -6.84
CA ASP A 286 -6.33 13.02 -7.83
C ASP A 286 -5.65 12.12 -8.89
N LEU A 287 -5.35 10.86 -8.55
CA LEU A 287 -4.60 9.91 -9.38
C LEU A 287 -5.45 8.72 -9.83
N ILE A 288 -6.27 8.17 -8.93
CA ILE A 288 -7.05 6.96 -9.16
C ILE A 288 -8.54 7.32 -9.08
N ASP A 289 -9.30 6.98 -10.11
CA ASP A 289 -10.75 7.14 -10.06
C ASP A 289 -11.34 6.23 -8.95
N PRO A 290 -12.09 6.77 -7.98
CA PRO A 290 -12.71 5.98 -6.91
C PRO A 290 -13.55 4.81 -7.42
N ARG A 291 -14.15 4.93 -8.61
CA ARG A 291 -14.94 3.86 -9.25
C ARG A 291 -14.10 2.62 -9.56
N TRP A 292 -12.81 2.79 -9.83
CA TRP A 292 -11.90 1.67 -10.09
C TRP A 292 -11.58 0.90 -8.81
N LEU A 293 -11.53 1.59 -7.67
CA LEU A 293 -11.27 0.96 -6.37
C LEU A 293 -12.49 0.23 -5.82
N GLN A 294 -13.70 0.70 -6.13
CA GLN A 294 -14.97 0.05 -5.77
C GLN A 294 -15.14 -1.35 -6.36
N MET A 295 -14.30 -1.74 -7.32
CA MET A 295 -14.26 -3.11 -7.81
C MET A 295 -13.73 -4.08 -6.77
N PHE A 296 -13.03 -3.64 -5.72
CA PHE A 296 -12.33 -4.49 -4.75
C PHE A 296 -12.96 -4.36 -3.36
N ASN A 297 -12.89 -5.44 -2.57
CA ASN A 297 -13.14 -5.37 -1.12
C ASN A 297 -11.87 -4.94 -0.37
N GLU A 298 -11.97 -4.79 0.95
CA GLU A 298 -10.88 -4.29 1.78
C GLU A 298 -9.65 -5.21 1.78
N PRO A 299 -9.76 -6.55 1.98
CA PRO A 299 -8.59 -7.42 1.87
C PRO A 299 -7.93 -7.38 0.49
N GLU A 300 -8.72 -7.31 -0.58
CA GLU A 300 -8.22 -7.22 -1.95
C GLU A 300 -7.51 -5.89 -2.22
N LEU A 301 -8.06 -4.78 -1.72
CA LEU A 301 -7.42 -3.46 -1.78
C LEU A 301 -6.09 -3.47 -1.01
N GLN A 302 -6.03 -4.13 0.15
CA GLN A 302 -4.79 -4.32 0.89
C GLN A 302 -3.75 -5.08 0.05
N VAL A 303 -4.16 -6.12 -0.70
CA VAL A 303 -3.27 -6.86 -1.61
C VAL A 303 -2.82 -6.00 -2.80
N LEU A 304 -3.66 -5.10 -3.31
CA LEU A 304 -3.27 -4.16 -4.37
C LEU A 304 -2.22 -3.15 -3.89
N ILE A 305 -2.42 -2.57 -2.71
CA ILE A 305 -1.53 -1.58 -2.12
C ILE A 305 -0.17 -2.19 -1.78
N SER A 306 -0.23 -3.38 -1.20
CA SER A 306 0.81 -3.91 -0.33
C SER A 306 1.37 -5.23 -0.87
N GLY A 307 0.79 -5.79 -1.92
CA GLY A 307 1.19 -7.07 -2.49
C GLY A 307 0.70 -8.25 -1.66
N LYS A 308 0.86 -9.47 -2.21
CA LYS A 308 0.48 -10.69 -1.51
C LYS A 308 1.42 -10.90 -0.32
N SER A 309 0.83 -11.10 0.86
CA SER A 309 1.58 -11.48 2.06
C SER A 309 1.75 -13.00 2.09
N GLY A 310 2.93 -13.49 2.47
CA GLY A 310 3.20 -14.92 2.61
C GLY A 310 4.50 -15.36 1.97
N LYS A 311 4.66 -16.68 1.83
CA LYS A 311 5.81 -17.31 1.17
C LYS A 311 5.87 -16.84 -0.29
N ILE A 312 7.07 -16.53 -0.77
CA ILE A 312 7.27 -16.22 -2.19
C ILE A 312 6.99 -17.48 -3.00
N ASP A 313 6.19 -17.33 -4.05
CA ASP A 313 6.06 -18.36 -5.07
C ASP A 313 7.34 -18.38 -5.92
N VAL A 314 8.28 -19.22 -5.50
CA VAL A 314 9.59 -19.36 -6.15
C VAL A 314 9.44 -19.90 -7.57
N ASP A 315 8.43 -20.72 -7.82
CA ASP A 315 8.18 -21.31 -9.14
C ASP A 315 7.63 -20.25 -10.10
N ASP A 316 6.71 -19.40 -9.65
CA ASP A 316 6.22 -18.24 -10.43
C ASP A 316 7.35 -17.24 -10.71
N LEU A 317 8.20 -16.93 -9.73
CA LEU A 317 9.35 -16.05 -9.93
C LEU A 317 10.33 -16.64 -10.96
N LYS A 318 10.60 -17.94 -10.87
CA LYS A 318 11.48 -18.68 -11.79
C LYS A 318 10.91 -18.72 -13.21
N ALA A 319 9.61 -18.93 -13.36
CA ALA A 319 8.95 -18.98 -14.67
C ALA A 319 9.00 -17.63 -15.41
N ASN A 320 9.01 -16.52 -14.66
CA ASN A 320 9.03 -15.16 -15.21
C ASN A 320 10.43 -14.49 -15.15
N ALA A 321 11.48 -15.24 -14.79
CA ALA A 321 12.84 -14.73 -14.71
C ALA A 321 13.53 -14.71 -16.08
N ARG A 322 14.22 -13.61 -16.37
CA ARG A 322 15.16 -13.49 -17.49
C ARG A 322 16.58 -13.78 -17.02
N TYR A 323 17.44 -14.20 -17.96
CA TYR A 323 18.85 -14.47 -17.69
C TYR A 323 19.73 -13.65 -18.63
N ALA A 324 20.81 -13.08 -18.11
CA ALA A 324 21.71 -12.21 -18.84
C ALA A 324 23.18 -12.50 -18.49
N GLY A 325 24.11 -11.95 -19.29
CA GLY A 325 25.56 -12.10 -19.07
C GLY A 325 26.09 -13.52 -19.31
N GLY A 326 25.32 -14.39 -19.97
CA GLY A 326 25.70 -15.79 -20.22
C GLY A 326 25.17 -16.80 -19.20
N TYR A 327 24.32 -16.38 -18.26
CA TYR A 327 23.42 -17.31 -17.58
C TYR A 327 22.22 -17.67 -18.46
N TYR A 328 21.68 -18.86 -18.22
CA TYR A 328 20.47 -19.39 -18.83
C TYR A 328 19.79 -20.34 -17.83
N ALA A 329 18.54 -20.70 -18.08
CA ALA A 329 17.69 -21.40 -17.12
C ALA A 329 18.26 -22.73 -16.59
N LEU A 330 19.08 -23.43 -17.39
CA LEU A 330 19.69 -24.73 -17.06
C LEU A 330 21.09 -24.61 -16.41
N ASP A 331 21.61 -23.39 -16.21
CA ASP A 331 22.92 -23.22 -15.56
C ASP A 331 22.87 -23.73 -14.11
N LYS A 332 23.90 -24.47 -13.71
CA LYS A 332 24.05 -25.04 -12.36
C LYS A 332 23.95 -23.98 -11.24
N ARG A 333 24.49 -22.78 -11.46
CA ARG A 333 24.45 -21.68 -10.46
C ARG A 333 23.06 -21.06 -10.37
N VAL A 334 22.33 -21.02 -11.48
CA VAL A 334 20.93 -20.60 -11.52
C VAL A 334 20.06 -21.63 -10.77
N ALA A 335 20.27 -22.92 -11.00
CA ALA A 335 19.58 -23.96 -10.24
C ALA A 335 19.84 -23.85 -8.73
N TRP A 336 21.08 -23.54 -8.33
CA TRP A 336 21.44 -23.29 -6.94
C TRP A 336 20.78 -22.05 -6.34
N LEU A 337 20.62 -20.98 -7.10
CA LEU A 337 19.86 -19.80 -6.67
C LEU A 337 18.43 -20.18 -6.30
N TRP A 338 17.73 -20.89 -7.19
CA TRP A 338 16.35 -21.32 -6.94
C TRP A 338 16.24 -22.28 -5.75
N GLN A 339 17.20 -23.22 -5.63
CA GLN A 339 17.29 -24.12 -4.49
C GLN A 339 17.55 -23.36 -3.17
N ALA A 340 18.37 -22.31 -3.19
CA ALA A 340 18.62 -21.47 -2.02
C ALA A 340 17.35 -20.71 -1.61
N LEU A 341 16.67 -20.08 -2.56
CA LEU A 341 15.40 -19.35 -2.32
C LEU A 341 14.29 -20.24 -1.77
N ALA A 342 14.17 -21.47 -2.27
CA ALA A 342 13.21 -22.45 -1.74
C ALA A 342 13.53 -22.88 -0.30
N SER A 343 14.81 -22.82 0.10
CA SER A 343 15.28 -23.16 1.45
C SER A 343 15.16 -22.03 2.48
N PHE A 344 14.88 -20.80 2.03
CA PHE A 344 14.79 -19.62 2.88
C PHE A 344 13.47 -19.57 3.64
N THR A 345 13.52 -19.00 4.84
CA THR A 345 12.33 -18.64 5.63
C THR A 345 11.52 -17.55 4.92
N PRO A 346 10.23 -17.36 5.23
CA PRO A 346 9.43 -16.29 4.63
C PRO A 346 10.05 -14.88 4.82
N SER A 347 10.71 -14.64 5.95
CA SER A 347 11.41 -13.37 6.21
C SER A 347 12.63 -13.19 5.30
N GLU A 348 13.43 -14.23 5.12
CA GLU A 348 14.59 -14.21 4.22
C GLU A 348 14.17 -14.09 2.76
N GLN A 349 13.07 -14.74 2.37
CA GLN A 349 12.48 -14.58 1.03
C GLN A 349 12.03 -13.14 0.78
N ALA A 350 11.33 -12.53 1.75
CA ALA A 350 10.95 -11.12 1.67
C ALA A 350 12.16 -10.18 1.59
N ALA A 351 13.23 -10.47 2.36
CA ALA A 351 14.49 -9.75 2.29
C ALA A 351 15.17 -9.88 0.92
N PHE A 352 15.15 -11.07 0.32
CA PHE A 352 15.63 -11.27 -1.04
C PHE A 352 14.84 -10.46 -2.06
N LEU A 353 13.52 -10.47 -1.98
CA LEU A 353 12.70 -9.70 -2.92
C LEU A 353 12.93 -8.20 -2.76
N ARG A 354 13.11 -7.72 -1.53
CA ARG A 354 13.52 -6.33 -1.25
C ARG A 354 14.89 -6.05 -1.85
N PHE A 355 15.83 -6.97 -1.67
CA PHE A 355 17.17 -6.83 -2.20
C PHE A 355 17.16 -6.72 -3.73
N THR A 356 16.33 -7.46 -4.44
CA THR A 356 16.34 -7.46 -5.91
C THR A 356 15.35 -6.50 -6.57
N THR A 357 14.26 -6.13 -5.89
CA THR A 357 13.16 -5.34 -6.48
C THR A 357 12.78 -4.11 -5.66
N SER A 358 13.43 -3.87 -4.52
CA SER A 358 13.04 -2.91 -3.48
C SER A 358 11.66 -3.15 -2.83
N CYS A 359 10.90 -4.15 -3.28
CA CYS A 359 9.61 -4.54 -2.70
C CYS A 359 9.78 -5.81 -1.86
N GLN A 360 9.20 -5.85 -0.65
CA GLN A 360 9.25 -7.06 0.20
C GLN A 360 8.20 -8.13 -0.17
N ARG A 361 7.24 -7.79 -1.03
CA ARG A 361 6.07 -8.62 -1.35
C ARG A 361 5.87 -8.76 -2.85
N ALA A 362 5.35 -9.93 -3.26
CA ALA A 362 5.09 -10.23 -4.65
C ALA A 362 3.92 -9.39 -5.19
N PRO A 363 3.93 -9.00 -6.48
CA PRO A 363 2.79 -8.32 -7.11
C PRO A 363 1.53 -9.17 -7.05
N SER A 364 0.37 -8.51 -7.09
CA SER A 364 -0.95 -9.16 -6.98
C SER A 364 -1.23 -10.16 -8.11
N LEU A 365 -0.75 -9.90 -9.33
CA LEU A 365 -0.86 -10.79 -10.50
C LEU A 365 0.33 -11.75 -10.67
N GLY A 366 1.20 -11.87 -9.67
CA GLY A 366 2.42 -12.67 -9.77
C GLY A 366 3.58 -11.93 -10.44
N PHE A 367 4.68 -12.63 -10.66
CA PHE A 367 5.92 -12.04 -11.13
C PHE A 367 5.92 -11.69 -12.62
N ALA A 368 4.95 -12.21 -13.39
CA ALA A 368 4.73 -11.84 -14.78
C ALA A 368 4.43 -10.34 -14.97
N SER A 369 3.78 -9.71 -13.98
CA SER A 369 3.44 -8.28 -14.04
C SER A 369 4.56 -7.35 -13.58
N LEU A 370 5.73 -7.87 -13.17
CA LEU A 370 6.87 -7.03 -12.85
C LEU A 370 7.37 -6.31 -14.11
N THR A 371 7.43 -4.98 -14.02
CA THR A 371 7.99 -4.13 -15.07
C THR A 371 9.12 -3.29 -14.48
N PRO A 372 10.38 -3.47 -14.92
CA PRO A 372 10.88 -4.52 -15.83
C PRO A 372 10.83 -5.94 -15.22
N GLN A 373 10.91 -6.99 -16.05
CA GLN A 373 10.90 -8.38 -15.55
C GLN A 373 12.16 -8.68 -14.73
N PHE A 374 12.02 -9.56 -13.73
CA PHE A 374 13.14 -10.00 -12.90
C PHE A 374 14.25 -10.64 -13.74
N CYS A 375 15.50 -10.22 -13.55
CA CYS A 375 16.63 -10.67 -14.36
C CYS A 375 17.78 -11.17 -13.49
N VAL A 376 18.41 -12.29 -13.86
CA VAL A 376 19.63 -12.79 -13.22
C VAL A 376 20.79 -12.62 -14.19
N GLN A 377 21.71 -11.73 -13.83
CA GLN A 377 22.91 -11.42 -14.61
C GLN A 377 24.13 -12.14 -14.04
N LYS A 378 24.87 -12.83 -14.91
CA LYS A 378 26.13 -13.46 -14.55
C LYS A 378 27.24 -12.44 -14.33
N ILE A 379 27.94 -12.57 -13.20
CA ILE A 379 29.20 -11.86 -12.93
C ILE A 379 30.33 -12.90 -12.80
N PRO A 380 31.30 -12.92 -13.72
CA PRO A 380 32.43 -13.84 -13.60
C PRO A 380 33.32 -13.40 -12.43
N ILE A 381 33.68 -14.36 -11.57
CA ILE A 381 34.65 -14.19 -10.47
C ILE A 381 35.72 -15.27 -10.56
N ARG A 382 36.92 -14.95 -10.07
CA ARG A 382 38.07 -15.88 -9.97
C ARG A 382 38.11 -16.59 -8.61
N SER A 383 37.62 -15.94 -7.56
CA SER A 383 37.54 -16.49 -6.21
C SER A 383 36.19 -16.17 -5.55
N ASP A 384 35.73 -17.06 -4.67
CA ASP A 384 34.43 -16.95 -3.98
C ASP A 384 34.32 -15.75 -3.03
N ASP A 385 35.46 -15.18 -2.62
CA ASP A 385 35.52 -14.01 -1.73
C ASP A 385 35.65 -12.68 -2.47
N GLU A 386 35.74 -12.72 -3.80
CA GLU A 386 35.96 -11.53 -4.63
C GLU A 386 34.76 -10.57 -4.59
N LEU A 387 33.54 -11.11 -4.71
CA LEU A 387 32.32 -10.30 -4.77
C LEU A 387 31.17 -10.97 -4.02
N LEU A 388 30.38 -10.14 -3.34
CA LEU A 388 29.04 -10.50 -2.87
C LEU A 388 28.02 -10.36 -4.01
N PRO A 389 26.87 -11.06 -3.96
CA PRO A 389 25.77 -10.76 -4.86
C PRO A 389 25.36 -9.31 -4.66
N SER A 390 25.14 -8.61 -5.76
CA SER A 390 24.63 -7.24 -5.79
C SER A 390 23.35 -7.20 -6.62
N SER A 391 22.60 -6.11 -6.51
CA SER A 391 21.37 -5.93 -7.26
C SER A 391 21.32 -4.55 -7.90
N SER A 392 20.54 -4.46 -8.96
CA SER A 392 20.07 -3.21 -9.54
C SER A 392 18.56 -3.24 -9.45
N THR A 393 18.04 -2.81 -8.31
CA THR A 393 16.60 -2.81 -7.98
C THR A 393 15.77 -2.02 -8.98
N CYS A 394 16.37 -0.99 -9.59
CA CYS A 394 15.86 -0.22 -10.72
C CYS A 394 15.42 -1.09 -11.91
N PHE A 395 16.16 -2.17 -12.17
CA PHE A 395 15.92 -3.07 -13.29
C PHE A 395 15.43 -4.45 -12.86
N ASN A 396 15.09 -4.61 -11.57
CA ASN A 396 14.81 -5.91 -10.95
C ASN A 396 15.90 -6.95 -11.28
N THR A 397 17.17 -6.52 -11.33
CA THR A 397 18.29 -7.37 -11.76
C THR A 397 19.12 -7.82 -10.57
N LEU A 398 19.30 -9.14 -10.41
CA LEU A 398 20.27 -9.75 -9.51
C LEU A 398 21.58 -10.01 -10.27
N LYS A 399 22.67 -9.38 -9.84
CA LYS A 399 24.02 -9.66 -10.30
C LYS A 399 24.58 -10.81 -9.45
N LEU A 400 24.63 -12.01 -10.03
CA LEU A 400 24.99 -13.24 -9.34
C LEU A 400 26.41 -13.71 -9.76
N PRO A 401 27.39 -13.67 -8.85
CA PRO A 401 28.73 -14.18 -9.12
C PRO A 401 28.78 -15.69 -9.42
N THR A 402 29.78 -16.12 -10.18
CA THR A 402 30.01 -17.53 -10.53
C THR A 402 30.63 -18.36 -9.40
N TYR A 403 29.93 -18.47 -8.26
CA TYR A 403 30.41 -19.20 -7.09
C TYR A 403 30.72 -20.67 -7.38
N SER A 404 31.70 -21.21 -6.63
CA SER A 404 32.20 -22.58 -6.79
C SER A 404 31.22 -23.66 -6.30
N SER A 405 30.38 -23.35 -5.31
CA SER A 405 29.48 -24.32 -4.66
C SER A 405 28.14 -23.73 -4.19
N TYR A 406 27.14 -24.59 -4.04
CA TYR A 406 25.84 -24.24 -3.47
C TYR A 406 25.95 -23.63 -2.06
N LYS A 407 26.81 -24.20 -1.21
CA LYS A 407 26.99 -23.73 0.17
C LYS A 407 27.49 -22.29 0.21
N VAL A 408 28.48 -21.97 -0.64
CA VAL A 408 29.02 -20.61 -0.77
C VAL A 408 27.96 -19.66 -1.31
N LEU A 409 27.28 -20.02 -2.40
CA LEU A 409 26.23 -19.18 -2.98
C LEU A 409 25.14 -18.86 -1.95
N ARG A 410 24.64 -19.88 -1.23
CA ARG A 410 23.60 -19.71 -0.21
C ARG A 410 24.08 -18.78 0.91
N ALA A 411 25.29 -18.99 1.42
CA ALA A 411 25.84 -18.17 2.49
C ALA A 411 26.03 -16.72 2.05
N LYS A 412 26.69 -16.47 0.91
CA LYS A 412 26.95 -15.13 0.36
C LYS A 412 25.66 -14.39 0.01
N LEU A 413 24.66 -15.10 -0.55
CA LEU A 413 23.34 -14.54 -0.81
C LEU A 413 22.62 -14.15 0.48
N LEU A 414 22.65 -15.02 1.50
CA LEU A 414 22.05 -14.73 2.80
C LEU A 414 22.74 -13.52 3.47
N THR A 415 24.06 -13.40 3.35
CA THR A 415 24.80 -12.23 3.80
C THR A 415 24.32 -10.96 3.10
N SER A 416 24.22 -10.94 1.77
CA SER A 416 23.78 -9.74 1.03
C SER A 416 22.36 -9.30 1.35
N ILE A 417 21.42 -10.24 1.53
CA ILE A 417 20.02 -9.88 1.83
C ILE A 417 19.82 -9.46 3.28
N SER A 418 20.68 -9.91 4.21
CA SER A 418 20.59 -9.57 5.64
C SER A 418 21.34 -8.30 6.01
N SER A 419 22.39 -7.94 5.28
CA SER A 419 23.19 -6.75 5.56
C SER A 419 22.52 -5.42 5.15
N GLY A 420 21.33 -5.46 4.52
CA GLY A 420 20.58 -4.27 4.12
C GLY A 420 21.30 -3.38 3.09
N ALA A 421 22.44 -3.83 2.55
CA ALA A 421 23.28 -3.09 1.64
C ALA A 421 22.69 -3.11 0.21
N GLY A 422 21.70 -2.23 -0.01
CA GLY A 422 21.13 -1.95 -1.33
C GLY A 422 21.95 -1.01 -2.21
N PHE A 423 23.15 -0.60 -1.80
CA PHE A 423 23.95 0.36 -2.56
C PHE A 423 25.39 -0.13 -2.71
N GLU A 424 25.89 0.01 -3.93
CA GLU A 424 27.21 -0.39 -4.40
C GLU A 424 28.31 -0.04 -3.38
N ILE A 425 28.93 -1.06 -2.78
CA ILE A 425 30.29 -0.91 -2.29
C ILE A 425 31.18 -1.09 -3.52
N THR A 426 31.45 0.02 -4.19
CA THR A 426 32.61 0.20 -5.06
C THR A 426 33.46 1.31 -4.51
#